data_AF-A0A938SFF7-F1
#
_entry.id   AF-A0A938SFF7-F1
#
_cell.length_a   1.000
_cell.length_b   1.000
_cell.length_c   1.000
_cell.angle_alpha   90.00
_cell.angle_beta   90.00
_cell.angle_gamma   90.00
#
_symmetry.space_group_name_H-M   'P 1'
#
loop_
_entity.id
_entity.type
_entity.pdbx_description
1 polymer ?
#
loop_
_entity_poly.entity_id
_entity_poly.type
_entity_poly.pdbx_seq_one_letter_code
_entity_poly.pdbx_strand_id
1 'polypeptide(L)'
;MTGTFSIVGYDPTAGDLGVAVESKHFIVGVIVPWARAGVGAIATQAASNVSYGERGLDLLAKGMSPEEVVEALTEADSDRDIRQLGVIDAKGRAAAFTG
;
A
#
# COMPACT_ATOMS: atom_id res chain seq x y z
N MET A 1 -21.62 -10.57 -2.24
CA MET A 1 -20.37 -10.15 -1.58
C MET A 1 -19.35 -9.86 -2.65
N THR A 2 -19.05 -8.58 -2.89
CA THR A 2 -18.05 -8.16 -3.87
C THR A 2 -17.20 -7.11 -3.19
N GLY A 3 -15.97 -7.45 -2.82
CA GLY A 3 -15.06 -6.56 -2.11
C GLY A 3 -13.65 -7.14 -2.09
N THR A 4 -12.66 -6.29 -1.88
CA THR A 4 -11.28 -6.66 -1.61
C THR A 4 -10.97 -6.18 -0.20
N PHE A 5 -10.35 -7.03 0.61
CA PHE A 5 -9.81 -6.65 1.90
C PHE A 5 -8.32 -6.97 1.91
N SER A 6 -7.54 -6.06 2.47
CA SER A 6 -6.09 -6.23 2.58
C SER A 6 -5.61 -5.71 3.92
N ILE A 7 -4.48 -6.22 4.39
CA ILE A 7 -3.79 -5.73 5.57
C ILE A 7 -2.30 -5.55 5.24
N VAL A 8 -1.74 -4.45 5.70
CA VAL A 8 -0.30 -4.20 5.77
C VAL A 8 0.11 -4.28 7.25
N GLY A 9 1.28 -4.84 7.53
CA GLY A 9 1.72 -5.07 8.90
C GLY A 9 3.23 -4.94 9.08
N TYR A 10 3.62 -4.57 10.30
CA TYR A 10 4.99 -4.48 10.76
C TYR A 10 5.10 -5.21 12.10
N ASP A 11 6.05 -6.13 12.22
CA ASP A 11 6.39 -6.77 13.49
C ASP A 11 7.55 -5.98 14.16
N PRO A 12 7.32 -5.27 15.28
CA PRO A 12 8.36 -4.49 15.95
C PRO A 12 9.43 -5.36 16.64
N THR A 13 9.17 -6.65 16.86
CA THR A 13 10.11 -7.58 17.48
C THR A 13 11.08 -8.15 16.45
N ALA A 14 10.56 -8.59 15.31
CA ALA A 14 11.35 -9.18 14.23
C ALA A 14 11.88 -8.15 13.22
N GLY A 15 11.22 -7.00 13.07
CA GLY A 15 11.48 -6.02 12.02
C GLY A 15 10.85 -6.39 10.67
N ASP A 16 9.99 -7.41 10.63
CA ASP A 16 9.38 -7.92 9.41
C ASP A 16 8.22 -7.04 8.92
N LEU A 17 8.04 -7.01 7.61
CA LEU A 17 6.97 -6.32 6.90
C LEU A 17 6.15 -7.33 6.10
N GLY A 18 4.83 -7.18 6.14
CA GLY A 18 3.93 -8.11 5.47
C GLY A 18 2.74 -7.41 4.82
N VAL A 19 2.23 -8.03 3.76
CA VAL A 19 0.94 -7.68 3.13
C VAL A 19 0.16 -8.95 2.85
N ALA A 20 -1.13 -8.95 3.18
CA ALA A 20 -2.06 -10.02 2.81
C ALA A 20 -3.31 -9.42 2.16
N VAL A 21 -3.92 -10.15 1.24
CA VAL A 21 -5.11 -9.72 0.50
C VAL A 21 -6.04 -10.90 0.23
N GLU A 22 -7.34 -10.65 0.34
CA GLU A 22 -8.41 -11.52 -0.12
C GLU A 22 -9.27 -10.75 -1.12
N SER A 23 -9.58 -11.37 -2.26
CA SER A 23 -10.45 -10.77 -3.26
C SER A 23 -11.15 -11.84 -4.08
N LYS A 24 -12.34 -11.51 -4.57
CA LYS A 24 -13.00 -12.25 -5.65
C LYS A 24 -12.31 -12.06 -7.02
N HIS A 25 -11.38 -11.10 -7.13
CA HIS A 25 -10.69 -10.82 -8.37
C HIS A 25 -9.53 -11.80 -8.57
N PHE A 26 -9.43 -12.38 -9.77
CA PHE A 26 -8.40 -13.36 -10.06
C PHE A 26 -7.01 -12.74 -9.99
N ILE A 27 -6.04 -13.52 -9.51
CA ILE A 27 -4.61 -13.15 -9.49
C ILE A 27 -4.36 -11.84 -8.70
N VAL A 28 -5.13 -11.58 -7.65
CA VAL A 28 -4.98 -10.36 -6.83
C VAL A 28 -3.56 -10.20 -6.24
N GLY A 29 -2.83 -11.30 -6.06
CA GLY A 29 -1.49 -11.33 -5.49
C GLY A 29 -0.39 -10.64 -6.32
N VAL A 30 -0.63 -10.34 -7.60
CA VAL A 30 0.32 -9.54 -8.42
C VAL A 30 -0.05 -8.07 -8.51
N ILE A 31 -1.23 -7.70 -7.99
CA ILE A 31 -1.78 -6.35 -8.09
C ILE A 31 -1.65 -5.64 -6.75
N VAL A 32 -2.19 -6.26 -5.69
CA VAL A 32 -2.40 -5.58 -4.41
C VAL A 32 -1.16 -5.56 -3.52
N PRO A 33 -0.48 -6.70 -3.24
CA PRO A 33 0.54 -6.72 -2.20
C PRO A 33 1.92 -6.32 -2.73
N TRP A 34 2.54 -5.33 -2.08
CA TRP A 34 3.90 -4.89 -2.34
C TRP A 34 4.67 -4.77 -1.02
N ALA A 35 5.89 -5.29 -0.95
CA ALA A 35 6.72 -5.17 0.24
C ALA A 35 8.20 -5.06 -0.13
N ARG A 36 8.95 -4.29 0.66
CA ARG A 36 10.41 -4.17 0.55
C ARG A 36 11.00 -4.16 1.95
N ALA A 37 11.88 -5.12 2.23
CA ALA A 37 12.51 -5.29 3.54
C ALA A 37 13.22 -3.99 3.99
N GLY A 38 13.03 -3.62 5.26
CA GLY A 38 13.59 -2.40 5.85
C GLY A 38 13.02 -1.09 5.31
N VAL A 39 12.03 -1.13 4.41
CA VAL A 39 11.43 0.08 3.80
C VAL A 39 9.95 0.20 4.15
N GLY A 40 9.12 -0.76 3.75
CA GLY A 40 7.69 -0.72 4.01
C GLY A 40 6.88 -1.76 3.24
N ALA A 41 5.56 -1.67 3.41
CA ALA A 41 4.58 -2.53 2.77
C ALA A 41 3.39 -1.67 2.27
N ILE A 42 2.85 -2.02 1.10
CA ILE A 42 1.79 -1.30 0.41
C ILE A 42 0.72 -2.25 -0.10
N ALA A 43 -0.53 -1.86 0.06
CA ALA A 43 -1.69 -2.46 -0.56
C ALA A 43 -2.39 -1.44 -1.47
N THR A 44 -2.29 -1.59 -2.79
CA THR A 44 -3.09 -0.79 -3.74
C THR A 44 -4.26 -1.62 -4.25
N GLN A 45 -5.49 -1.15 -4.07
CA GLN A 45 -6.70 -1.93 -4.36
C GLN A 45 -7.82 -1.08 -4.96
N ALA A 46 -9.03 -1.65 -5.08
CA ALA A 46 -10.15 -1.11 -5.86
C ALA A 46 -9.77 -0.98 -7.35
N ALA A 47 -10.14 0.11 -8.05
CA ALA A 47 -9.67 0.37 -9.41
C ALA A 47 -8.15 0.65 -9.40
N SER A 48 -7.38 -0.42 -9.20
CA SER A 48 -6.02 -0.37 -8.69
C SER A 48 -5.08 0.33 -9.66
N ASN A 49 -4.18 1.15 -9.13
CA ASN A 49 -3.06 1.70 -9.87
C ASN A 49 -1.79 0.94 -9.44
N VAL A 50 -1.38 -0.04 -10.24
CA VAL A 50 -0.22 -0.91 -9.94
C VAL A 50 1.05 -0.09 -9.66
N SER A 51 1.19 1.09 -10.27
CA SER A 51 2.35 1.97 -10.04
C SER A 51 2.46 2.50 -8.61
N TYR A 52 1.36 2.53 -7.83
CA TYR A 52 1.39 2.95 -6.43
C TYR A 52 2.27 2.06 -5.57
N GLY A 53 2.36 0.77 -5.90
CA GLY A 53 3.19 -0.19 -5.18
C GLY A 53 4.67 0.17 -5.20
N GLU A 54 5.29 0.14 -6.39
CA GLU A 54 6.72 0.44 -6.54
C GLU A 54 7.04 1.90 -6.18
N ARG A 55 6.25 2.86 -6.68
CA ARG A 55 6.47 4.29 -6.39
C ARG A 55 6.36 4.60 -4.91
N GLY A 56 5.37 4.04 -4.22
CA GLY A 56 5.21 4.28 -2.79
C GLY A 56 6.37 3.70 -1.99
N LEU A 57 6.87 2.51 -2.34
CA LEU A 57 8.07 1.94 -1.71
C LEU A 57 9.30 2.80 -1.97
N ASP A 58 9.44 3.40 -3.14
CA ASP A 58 10.54 4.31 -3.45
C ASP A 58 10.47 5.63 -2.66
N LEU A 59 9.26 6.14 -2.40
CA LEU A 59 9.06 7.33 -1.58
C LEU A 59 9.35 7.03 -0.09
N LEU A 60 8.88 5.88 0.42
CA LEU A 60 9.24 5.41 1.76
C LEU A 60 10.76 5.23 1.91
N ALA A 61 11.44 4.69 0.89
CA ALA A 61 12.89 4.53 0.89
C ALA A 61 13.65 5.88 0.95
N LYS A 62 13.02 6.96 0.47
CA LYS A 62 13.55 8.34 0.58
C LYS A 62 13.26 8.99 1.94
N GLY A 63 12.58 8.28 2.85
CA GLY A 63 12.31 8.72 4.21
C GLY A 63 10.97 9.44 4.40
N MET A 64 10.13 9.51 3.36
CA MET A 64 8.78 10.09 3.49
C MET A 64 7.93 9.25 4.45
N SER A 65 7.03 9.90 5.18
CA SER A 65 6.05 9.20 6.02
C SER A 65 4.97 8.54 5.16
N PRO A 66 4.28 7.51 5.68
CA PRO A 66 3.13 6.91 5.00
C PRO A 66 2.07 7.92 4.55
N GLU A 67 1.80 8.95 5.37
CA GLU A 67 0.86 10.03 5.05
C GLU A 67 1.34 10.84 3.86
N GLU A 68 2.61 11.28 3.85
CA GLU A 68 3.21 12.01 2.73
C GLU A 68 3.22 11.16 1.46
N VAL A 69 3.44 9.85 1.57
CA VAL A 69 3.37 8.91 0.44
C VAL A 69 1.95 8.80 -0.10
N VAL A 70 0.95 8.67 0.76
CA VAL A 70 -0.46 8.64 0.36
C VAL A 70 -0.86 9.92 -0.35
N GLU A 71 -0.51 11.08 0.21
CA GLU A 71 -0.78 12.39 -0.40
C GLU A 71 -0.11 12.50 -1.77
N ALA A 72 1.21 12.28 -1.85
CA ALA A 72 1.97 12.42 -3.09
C ALA A 72 1.49 11.49 -4.21
N LEU A 73 1.07 10.26 -3.89
CA LEU A 73 0.55 9.33 -4.89
C LEU A 73 -0.85 9.72 -5.34
N THR A 74 -1.74 10.05 -4.41
CA THR A 74 -3.16 10.30 -4.70
C THR A 74 -3.40 11.66 -5.34
N GLU A 75 -2.67 12.71 -4.96
CA GLU A 75 -2.77 14.03 -5.61
C GLU A 75 -2.29 14.02 -7.07
N ALA A 76 -1.37 13.12 -7.40
CA ALA A 76 -0.87 12.95 -8.75
C ALA A 76 -1.78 12.09 -9.66
N ASP A 77 -2.90 11.58 -9.14
CA ASP A 77 -3.79 10.64 -9.84
C ASP A 77 -5.21 11.21 -9.96
N SER A 78 -5.63 11.55 -11.18
CA SER A 78 -6.95 12.13 -11.44
C SER A 78 -8.10 11.17 -11.16
N ASP A 79 -7.85 9.86 -11.13
CA ASP A 79 -8.88 8.86 -10.84
C ASP A 79 -8.79 8.35 -9.40
N ARG A 80 -8.06 9.05 -8.50
CA ARG A 80 -7.85 8.61 -7.11
C ARG A 80 -9.16 8.24 -6.40
N ASP A 81 -10.26 8.93 -6.71
CA ASP A 81 -11.56 8.77 -6.06
C ASP A 81 -12.23 7.40 -6.32
N ILE A 82 -11.67 6.56 -7.22
CA ILE A 82 -12.12 5.16 -7.39
C ILE A 82 -11.09 4.14 -6.91
N ARG A 83 -10.06 4.60 -6.20
CA ARG A 83 -8.92 3.79 -5.73
C ARG A 83 -8.89 3.70 -4.20
N GLN A 84 -8.17 2.70 -3.72
CA GLN A 84 -7.84 2.56 -2.31
C GLN A 84 -6.35 2.23 -2.16
N LEU A 85 -5.74 2.75 -1.09
CA LEU A 85 -4.32 2.59 -0.79
C LEU A 85 -4.12 2.41 0.71
N GLY A 86 -3.36 1.40 1.12
CA GLY A 86 -2.84 1.24 2.48
C GLY A 86 -1.32 1.18 2.46
N VAL A 87 -0.67 1.89 3.37
CA VAL A 87 0.80 2.01 3.44
C VAL A 87 1.24 1.83 4.90
N ILE A 88 2.30 1.05 5.12
CA ILE A 88 3.03 0.99 6.39
C ILE A 88 4.53 1.11 6.12
N ASP A 89 5.26 1.82 6.96
CA ASP A 89 6.71 1.91 6.88
C ASP A 89 7.43 0.94 7.82
N ALA A 90 8.76 0.83 7.68
CA ALA A 90 9.61 0.01 8.55
C ALA A 90 9.75 0.52 10.00
N LYS A 91 8.97 1.54 10.39
CA LYS A 91 8.86 2.04 11.78
C LYS A 91 7.47 1.74 12.36
N GLY A 92 6.60 1.07 11.60
CA GLY A 92 5.23 0.76 12.00
C GLY A 92 4.26 1.94 11.92
N ARG A 93 4.65 3.07 11.30
CA ARG A 93 3.72 4.16 10.98
C ARG A 93 2.88 3.71 9.80
N ALA A 94 1.59 4.01 9.78
CA ALA A 94 0.69 3.60 8.72
C ALA A 94 -0.32 4.69 8.34
N ALA A 95 -0.66 4.74 7.06
CA ALA A 95 -1.68 5.62 6.52
C ALA A 95 -2.50 4.90 5.46
N ALA A 96 -3.71 5.39 5.20
CA ALA A 96 -4.59 4.85 4.18
C ALA A 96 -5.40 5.94 3.49
N PHE A 97 -5.82 5.65 2.27
CA PHE A 97 -6.73 6.47 1.48
C PHE A 97 -7.84 5.62 0.89
N THR A 98 -9.06 6.17 0.89
CA THR A 98 -10.22 5.63 0.20
C THR A 98 -10.87 6.74 -0.57
N GLY A 99 -10.92 6.57 -1.89
CA GLY A 99 -11.66 7.41 -2.81
C GLY A 99 -13.16 7.25 -2.68
#